data_AF-A0A9D5PA87-F1
#
_entry.id   AF-A0A9D5PA87-F1
#
_cell.length_a   1.000
_cell.length_b   1.000
_cell.length_c   1.000
_cell.angle_alpha   90.00
_cell.angle_beta   90.00
_cell.angle_gamma   90.00
#
_symmetry.space_group_name_H-M   'P 1'
#
loop_
_entity.id
_entity.type
_entity.pdbx_description
1 polymer ?
#
loop_
_entity_poly.entity_id
_entity_poly.type
_entity_poly.pdbx_seq_one_letter_code
_entity_poly.pdbx_strand_id
1 'polypeptide(L)'
;MQEIIMTPDVCMRFLVWSYYYHDIRPAKNISYKECGKFSDADAAHLDELKEMLFKCFEEDSVERACDQFYKAKMLQEPCPFPQTELDMMFAKELEP
;
A
#
# COMPACT_ATOMS: atom_id res chain seq x y z
N MET A 1 -1.69 -14.46 13.85
CA MET A 1 -1.48 -13.14 13.23
C MET A 1 -0.09 -12.69 13.61
N GLN A 2 0.82 -12.57 12.63
CA GLN A 2 2.12 -11.93 12.86
C GLN A 2 1.87 -10.43 12.92
N GLU A 3 2.27 -9.80 14.02
CA GLU A 3 2.14 -8.35 14.22
C GLU A 3 3.15 -7.66 13.29
N ILE A 4 2.67 -7.00 12.24
CA ILE A 4 3.54 -6.26 11.32
C ILE A 4 3.99 -4.99 12.04
N ILE A 5 5.26 -4.93 12.40
CA ILE A 5 5.87 -3.70 12.93
C ILE A 5 6.04 -2.72 11.75
N MET A 6 5.39 -1.56 11.82
CA MET A 6 5.52 -0.51 10.81
C MET A 6 6.89 0.18 10.88
N THR A 7 7.88 -0.46 10.25
CA THR A 7 9.19 0.14 9.99
C THR A 7 9.15 0.98 8.70
N PRO A 8 10.12 1.88 8.48
CA PRO A 8 10.19 2.65 7.23
C PRO A 8 10.20 1.78 5.97
N ASP A 9 10.83 0.59 6.02
CA ASP A 9 10.84 -0.37 4.92
C ASP A 9 9.44 -0.94 4.63
N VAL A 10 8.70 -1.32 5.67
CA VAL A 10 7.31 -1.78 5.54
C VAL A 10 6.41 -0.68 4.97
N CYS A 11 6.59 0.57 5.42
CA CYS A 11 5.85 1.70 4.88
C CYS A 11 6.09 1.87 3.37
N MET A 12 7.36 1.81 2.94
CA MET A 12 7.72 1.91 1.53
C MET A 12 7.13 0.74 0.72
N ARG A 13 7.27 -0.49 1.20
CA ARG A 13 6.67 -1.69 0.57
C ARG A 13 5.15 -1.57 0.44
N PHE A 14 4.48 -1.05 1.48
CA PHE A 14 3.04 -0.83 1.49
C PHE A 14 2.61 0.20 0.44
N LEU A 15 3.34 1.31 0.30
CA LEU A 15 3.06 2.33 -0.71
C LEU A 15 3.29 1.81 -2.14
N VAL A 16 4.36 1.05 -2.37
CA VAL A 16 4.61 0.39 -3.64
C VAL A 16 3.48 -0.59 -3.93
N TRP A 17 3.15 -1.48 -3.00
CA TRP A 17 2.05 -2.42 -3.16
C TRP A 17 0.74 -1.71 -3.51
N SER A 18 0.29 -0.78 -2.66
CA SER A 18 -0.99 -0.10 -2.81
C SER A 18 -1.07 0.68 -4.11
N TYR A 19 -0.07 1.51 -4.41
CA TYR A 19 -0.17 2.46 -5.50
C TYR A 19 0.52 2.00 -6.78
N TYR A 20 1.71 1.40 -6.72
CA TYR A 20 2.40 0.92 -7.92
C TYR A 20 1.70 -0.30 -8.52
N TYR A 21 1.28 -1.27 -7.71
CA TYR A 21 0.66 -2.52 -8.19
C TYR A 21 -0.87 -2.46 -8.28
N HIS A 22 -1.53 -1.82 -7.32
CA HIS A 22 -3.00 -1.78 -7.27
C HIS A 22 -3.63 -0.46 -7.70
N ASP A 23 -2.80 0.56 -8.01
CA ASP A 23 -3.25 1.92 -8.38
C ASP A 23 -4.18 2.57 -7.33
N ILE A 24 -4.04 2.17 -6.06
CA ILE A 24 -4.78 2.71 -4.91
C ILE A 24 -3.89 3.68 -4.15
N ARG A 25 -4.28 4.96 -4.11
CA ARG A 25 -3.61 5.97 -3.30
C ARG A 25 -4.14 5.88 -1.86
N PRO A 26 -3.30 5.56 -0.86
CA PRO A 26 -3.76 5.56 0.53
C PRO A 26 -4.19 6.98 0.92
N ALA A 27 -5.38 7.11 1.49
CA ALA A 27 -5.90 8.38 1.97
C ALA A 27 -6.42 8.22 3.41
N LYS A 28 -6.15 9.21 4.26
CA LYS A 28 -6.37 9.11 5.71
C LYS A 28 -7.80 8.71 6.09
N ASN A 29 -8.79 9.21 5.36
CA ASN A 29 -10.22 9.06 5.67
C ASN A 29 -10.98 8.13 4.71
N ILE A 30 -10.29 7.39 3.83
CA ILE A 30 -10.91 6.50 2.85
C ILE A 30 -10.57 5.06 3.20
N SER A 31 -11.56 4.18 3.26
CA SER A 31 -11.32 2.77 3.58
C SER A 31 -10.87 1.97 2.35
N TYR A 32 -9.98 0.99 2.55
CA TYR A 32 -9.66 0.01 1.50
C TYR A 32 -10.87 -0.84 1.10
N LYS A 33 -11.95 -0.89 1.89
CA LYS A 33 -13.20 -1.55 1.47
C LYS A 33 -13.84 -0.86 0.26
N GLU A 34 -13.67 0.46 0.15
CA GLU A 34 -14.29 1.26 -0.92
C GLU A 34 -13.71 0.95 -2.30
N CYS A 35 -12.50 0.38 -2.37
CA CYS A 35 -11.92 -0.01 -3.66
C CYS A 35 -12.52 -1.30 -4.24
N GLY A 36 -13.21 -2.11 -3.42
CA GLY A 36 -13.86 -3.36 -3.86
C GLY A 36 -12.90 -4.46 -4.37
N LYS A 37 -11.59 -4.31 -4.13
CA LYS A 37 -10.55 -5.22 -4.64
C LYS A 37 -10.13 -6.31 -3.65
N PHE A 38 -10.43 -6.16 -2.37
CA PHE A 38 -9.93 -7.05 -1.31
C PHE A 38 -11.07 -7.63 -0.48
N SER A 39 -10.82 -8.74 0.20
CA SER A 39 -11.79 -9.30 1.15
C SER A 39 -12.05 -8.32 2.30
N ASP A 40 -13.21 -8.45 2.97
CA ASP A 40 -13.57 -7.61 4.11
C ASP A 40 -12.53 -7.65 5.25
N ALA A 41 -11.90 -8.81 5.44
CA ALA A 41 -10.87 -9.02 6.46
C ALA A 41 -9.55 -8.36 6.05
N ASP A 42 -9.13 -8.53 4.79
CA ASP A 42 -7.92 -7.90 4.26
C ASP A 42 -8.06 -6.38 4.25
N ALA A 43 -9.19 -5.86 3.78
CA ALA A 43 -9.44 -4.42 3.77
C ALA A 43 -9.38 -3.79 5.17
N ALA A 44 -9.90 -4.47 6.20
CA ALA A 44 -9.77 -4.02 7.58
C ALA A 44 -8.30 -3.99 8.03
N HIS A 45 -7.53 -5.02 7.71
CA HIS A 45 -6.10 -5.05 8.02
C HIS A 45 -5.30 -3.95 7.30
N LEU A 46 -5.61 -3.71 6.02
CA LEU A 46 -5.00 -2.63 5.22
C LEU A 46 -5.33 -1.25 5.80
N ASP A 47 -6.54 -1.05 6.32
CA ASP A 47 -6.93 0.17 7.00
C ASP A 47 -6.13 0.39 8.29
N GLU A 48 -5.83 -0.66 9.07
CA GLU A 48 -4.95 -0.56 10.25
C GLU A 48 -3.52 -0.15 9.86
N LEU A 49 -2.96 -0.76 8.81
CA LEU A 49 -1.63 -0.41 8.28
C LEU A 49 -1.58 1.04 7.79
N LYS A 50 -2.62 1.47 7.06
CA LYS A 50 -2.80 2.84 6.59
C LYS A 50 -2.87 3.82 7.76
N GLU A 51 -3.64 3.52 8.81
CA GLU A 51 -3.70 4.37 9.99
C GLU A 51 -2.34 4.52 10.68
N MET A 52 -1.56 3.43 10.77
CA MET A 52 -0.20 3.49 11.31
C MET A 52 0.74 4.31 10.42
N LEU A 53 0.64 4.18 9.09
CA LEU A 53 1.39 5.01 8.14
C LEU A 53 1.16 6.51 8.41
N PHE A 54 -0.10 6.94 8.55
CA PHE A 54 -0.44 8.34 8.81
C PHE A 54 -0.25 8.79 10.27
N LYS A 55 0.11 7.89 11.19
CA LYS A 55 0.64 8.25 12.52
C LYS A 55 2.13 8.58 12.47
N CYS A 56 2.86 7.97 11.53
CA CYS A 56 4.31 8.14 11.38
C CYS A 56 4.69 9.23 10.38
N PHE A 57 3.85 9.48 9.36
CA PHE A 57 4.16 10.39 8.26
C PHE A 57 3.02 11.38 8.01
N GLU A 58 3.40 12.59 7.61
CA GLU A 58 2.45 13.60 7.12
C GLU A 58 1.85 13.19 5.77
N GLU A 59 0.61 13.63 5.52
CA GLU A 59 -0.15 13.29 4.32
C GLU A 59 0.57 13.71 3.04
N ASP A 60 1.08 14.95 2.98
CA ASP A 60 1.88 15.46 1.86
C ASP A 60 3.13 14.63 1.58
N SER A 61 3.70 13.96 2.59
CA SER A 61 4.88 13.10 2.40
C SER A 61 4.49 11.78 1.74
N VAL A 62 3.36 11.21 2.15
CA VAL A 62 2.78 10.00 1.55
C VAL A 62 2.36 10.24 0.10
N GLU A 63 1.70 11.37 -0.17
CA GLU A 63 1.30 11.75 -1.53
C GLU A 63 2.50 11.93 -2.45
N ARG A 64 3.53 12.66 -2.00
CA ARG A 64 4.76 12.85 -2.78
C ARG A 64 5.47 11.52 -3.06
N ALA A 65 5.49 10.59 -2.12
CA ALA A 65 6.05 9.27 -2.34
C ALA A 65 5.27 8.49 -3.42
N CYS A 66 3.94 8.51 -3.38
CA CYS A 66 3.10 7.91 -4.42
C CYS A 66 3.39 8.50 -5.81
N ASP A 67 3.54 9.83 -5.91
CA ASP A 67 3.87 10.50 -7.17
C ASP A 67 5.26 10.08 -7.71
N GLN A 68 6.23 9.84 -6.83
CA GLN A 68 7.55 9.32 -7.25
C GLN A 68 7.44 7.89 -7.77
N PHE A 69 6.68 7.02 -7.09
CA PHE A 69 6.44 5.65 -7.58
C PHE A 69 5.70 5.63 -8.91
N TYR A 70 4.76 6.57 -9.13
CA TYR A 70 4.12 6.75 -10.44
C TYR A 70 5.15 7.03 -11.54
N LYS A 71 6.03 8.00 -11.29
CA LYS A 71 7.06 8.40 -12.25
C LYS A 71 8.01 7.25 -12.55
N ALA A 72 8.44 6.51 -11.53
CA ALA A 72 9.27 5.31 -11.70
C ALA A 72 8.55 4.24 -12.56
N LYS A 73 7.25 4.00 -12.33
CA LYS A 73 6.40 3.11 -13.15
C LYS A 73 6.36 3.56 -14.62
N MET A 74 6.16 4.86 -14.86
CA MET A 74 6.12 5.45 -16.20
C MET A 74 7.47 5.37 -16.94
N LEU A 75 8.56 5.47 -16.20
CA LEU A 75 9.93 5.34 -16.72
C LEU A 75 10.40 3.88 -16.84
N GLN A 76 9.55 2.91 -16.44
CA GLN A 76 9.88 1.48 -16.41
C GLN A 76 11.12 1.16 -15.57
N GLU A 77 11.32 1.91 -14.48
CA GLU A 77 12.39 1.60 -13.54
C GLU A 77 12.15 0.24 -12.87
N PRO A 78 13.21 -0.55 -12.61
CA PRO A 78 13.06 -1.84 -11.96
C PRO A 78 12.54 -1.65 -10.53
N CYS A 79 11.36 -2.21 -10.24
CA CYS A 79 10.86 -2.28 -8.87
C CYS A 79 11.64 -3.35 -8.09
N PRO A 80 12.26 -3.01 -6.94
CA PRO A 80 13.04 -3.98 -6.16
C PRO A 80 12.17 -4.98 -5.40
N PHE A 81 10.85 -4.79 -5.39
CA PHE A 81 9.89 -5.62 -4.65
C PHE A 81 8.98 -6.38 -5.61
N PRO A 82 9.06 -7.72 -5.67
CA PRO A 82 8.15 -8.53 -6.48
C PRO A 82 6.70 -8.39 -5.99
N GLN A 83 5.74 -8.24 -6.92
CA GLN A 83 4.31 -8.16 -6.57
C GLN A 83 3.86 -9.35 -5.70
N THR A 84 4.27 -10.56 -6.07
CA THR A 84 3.90 -11.79 -5.34
C THR A 84 4.37 -11.79 -3.88
N GLU A 85 5.51 -11.15 -3.58
CA GLU A 85 6.00 -11.02 -2.21
C GLU A 85 5.13 -10.02 -1.43
N LEU A 86 4.79 -8.90 -2.07
CA LEU A 86 3.94 -7.87 -1.45
C LEU A 86 2.50 -8.36 -1.24
N ASP A 87 1.95 -9.15 -2.16
CA ASP A 87 0.61 -9.74 -2.02
C ASP A 87 0.55 -10.72 -0.83
N MET A 88 1.62 -11.49 -0.58
CA MET A 88 1.72 -12.36 0.60
C MET A 88 1.85 -11.57 1.90
N MET A 89 2.42 -10.36 1.83
CA MET A 89 2.66 -9.51 2.98
C MET A 89 1.43 -8.69 3.37
N PHE A 90 0.65 -8.24 2.38
CA PHE A 90 -0.47 -7.32 2.58
C PHE A 90 -1.80 -7.99 2.25
N ALA A 91 -2.12 -8.09 0.96
CA ALA A 91 -3.32 -8.77 0.48
C ALA A 91 -3.18 -9.06 -1.01
N LYS A 92 -3.83 -10.14 -1.47
CA LYS A 92 -4.05 -10.39 -2.90
C LYS A 92 -5.41 -9.83 -3.29
N GLU A 93 -5.52 -9.26 -4.50
CA GLU A 93 -6.83 -8.89 -5.04
C GLU A 93 -7.75 -10.13 -5.12
N LEU A 94 -9.04 -9.92 -4.89
CA LEU A 94 -10.07 -10.90 -5.19
C LEU A 94 -9.99 -11.23 -6.68
N GLU A 95 -9.91 -12.52 -7.01
CA GLU A 95 -9.95 -12.93 -8.41
C GLU A 95 -11.31 -12.51 -9.01
N PRO A 96 -11.32 -11.95 -10.24
CA PRO A 96 -12.53 -11.47 -10.89
C PRO A 96 -13.56 -12.57 -11.18
#